data_AF-S3C3H5-F1
#
_entry.id   AF-S3C3H5-F1
#
_cell.length_a   1.000
_cell.length_b   1.000
_cell.length_c   1.000
_cell.angle_alpha   90.00
_cell.angle_beta   90.00
_cell.angle_gamma   90.00
#
_symmetry.space_group_name_H-M   'P 1'
#
loop_
_entity.id
_entity.type
_entity.pdbx_description
1 polymer ?
#
loop_
_entity_poly.entity_id
_entity_poly.type
_entity_poly.pdbx_seq_one_letter_code
_entity_poly.pdbx_strand_id
1 'polypeptide(L)'
;MKYATALALLLPAAAARFVDINNAHIDHVELHPEVAAAEQFLIELAPGDTRWVTEEEKWELKREGRRFMDITEHRDLGVFSAKTAKPAPVFPANATLQAEVDPLLELLDKTELEAHLKKLTSFHTRYYKSDYGRQSSGWLLGEVKKTVGKAGAFKHGATVEHFKHPWGQNSIIARIPGQSNRTVVVGAHQDSINLFLPSILAAPGADDDGSGTVTILEALRVLLTSDKIVKGEFPNTLEFHWYSAEEGGLLGSQAIFSTYEKAGNDVRAMLQQDMTGFVQRTLDAGEVESVGVIVDFVDIGLTEFIKKVIVAYCDIPYVETKCGYACSDHASASKAGYPSSFVIESAFELSDNHIHSTDDLIEYLSFDHMLQHARLTLGFVYELAFADFDELAKEAAAKQPQIGEL
;
A
#
# COMPACT_ATOMS: atom_id res chain seq x y z
N MET A 1 77.50 53.83 15.00
CA MET A 1 76.61 53.79 16.17
C MET A 1 75.45 52.85 15.84
N LYS A 2 75.20 51.87 16.71
CA LYS A 2 74.18 50.80 16.60
C LYS A 2 72.77 51.43 16.45
N TYR A 3 71.81 50.86 15.72
CA TYR A 3 70.92 49.76 16.14
C TYR A 3 70.31 48.99 14.94
N ALA A 4 69.97 47.71 15.22
CA ALA A 4 69.26 46.71 14.41
C ALA A 4 67.83 47.17 14.02
N THR A 5 67.10 46.58 13.05
CA THR A 5 66.64 45.18 12.98
C THR A 5 66.01 44.90 11.61
N ALA A 6 66.13 43.66 11.13
CA ALA A 6 65.49 43.14 9.92
C ALA A 6 64.09 42.55 10.20
N LEU A 7 63.14 42.67 9.26
CA LEU A 7 62.23 41.59 8.86
C LEU A 7 61.56 41.93 7.52
N ALA A 8 61.21 40.88 6.77
CA ALA A 8 61.11 40.84 5.32
C ALA A 8 59.66 40.73 4.77
N LEU A 9 59.57 40.74 3.42
CA LEU A 9 58.51 40.18 2.54
C LEU A 9 57.23 41.05 2.44
N LEU A 10 56.62 41.38 1.29
CA LEU A 10 56.62 40.89 -0.09
C LEU A 10 56.26 42.04 -1.08
N LEU A 11 56.80 41.96 -2.31
CA LEU A 11 56.41 42.67 -3.54
C LEU A 11 55.13 42.03 -4.15
N PRO A 12 54.41 42.59 -5.18
CA PRO A 12 54.89 43.50 -6.25
C PRO A 12 53.96 44.72 -6.61
N ALA A 13 54.55 45.80 -7.14
CA ALA A 13 54.48 46.32 -8.53
C ALA A 13 53.05 46.64 -9.04
N ALA A 14 52.66 47.92 -9.10
CA ALA A 14 52.79 48.83 -10.26
C ALA A 14 51.78 48.48 -11.39
N ALA A 15 51.04 49.38 -12.02
CA ALA A 15 50.96 50.84 -12.01
C ALA A 15 49.58 51.25 -12.60
N ALA A 16 49.28 52.53 -12.44
CA ALA A 16 48.03 53.23 -12.73
C ALA A 16 47.57 53.24 -14.21
N ARG A 17 46.35 53.81 -14.37
CA ARG A 17 45.69 54.44 -15.54
C ARG A 17 44.58 53.57 -16.15
N PHE A 18 43.37 54.03 -16.43
CA PHE A 18 42.81 55.37 -16.67
C PHE A 18 41.30 55.31 -16.38
N VAL A 19 40.70 56.44 -15.98
CA VAL A 19 39.26 56.59 -15.79
C VAL A 19 38.61 56.77 -17.17
N ASP A 20 37.61 55.95 -17.49
CA ASP A 20 36.65 56.24 -18.56
C ASP A 20 35.24 56.28 -17.94
N ILE A 21 34.63 57.45 -18.02
CA ILE A 21 33.26 57.74 -17.58
C ILE A 21 32.45 57.75 -18.86
N ASN A 22 31.62 56.72 -19.10
CA ASN A 22 30.34 56.77 -19.82
C ASN A 22 29.89 55.37 -20.24
N ASN A 23 29.03 54.75 -19.44
CA ASN A 23 27.71 54.27 -19.85
C ASN A 23 27.19 53.30 -18.79
N ALA A 24 26.01 53.61 -18.28
CA ALA A 24 25.27 52.74 -17.40
C ALA A 24 24.86 51.47 -18.16
N HIS A 25 25.65 50.41 -18.01
CA HIS A 25 25.17 49.05 -18.11
C HIS A 25 25.44 48.41 -16.75
N ILE A 26 24.35 48.15 -16.02
CA ILE A 26 24.39 47.28 -14.86
C ILE A 26 24.77 45.91 -15.41
N ASP A 27 26.00 45.47 -15.14
CA ASP A 27 26.41 44.08 -15.28
C ASP A 27 25.51 43.24 -14.37
N HIS A 28 24.40 42.75 -14.92
CA HIS A 28 23.81 41.53 -14.41
C HIS A 28 24.78 40.41 -14.77
N VAL A 29 25.65 40.07 -13.82
CA VAL A 29 26.23 38.73 -13.81
C VAL A 29 25.06 37.78 -13.60
N GLU A 30 24.57 37.19 -14.69
CA GLU A 30 23.71 36.01 -14.60
C GLU A 30 24.52 34.88 -13.95
N LEU A 31 24.33 34.70 -12.65
CA LEU A 31 24.96 33.64 -11.86
C LEU A 31 24.23 32.29 -11.99
N HIS A 32 23.37 32.11 -12.99
CA HIS A 32 22.68 30.84 -13.21
C HIS A 32 22.58 30.55 -14.71
N PRO A 33 23.45 29.71 -15.29
CA PRO A 33 23.08 29.00 -16.51
C PRO A 33 21.83 28.19 -16.18
N GLU A 34 20.79 28.33 -17.01
CA GLU A 34 19.53 27.56 -17.01
C GLU A 34 19.47 26.46 -15.94
N VAL A 35 18.95 26.80 -14.75
CA VAL A 35 18.57 25.78 -13.77
C VAL A 35 17.53 24.94 -14.48
N ALA A 36 17.86 23.69 -14.82
CA ALA A 36 16.87 22.73 -15.30
C ALA A 36 15.67 22.83 -14.36
N ALA A 37 14.49 23.15 -14.89
CA ALA A 37 13.30 23.26 -14.07
C ALA A 37 13.20 22.01 -13.19
N ALA A 38 13.12 22.19 -11.87
CA ALA A 38 13.04 21.07 -10.94
C ALA A 38 11.92 20.13 -11.42
N GLU A 39 12.18 18.82 -11.40
CA GLU A 39 11.18 17.83 -11.80
C GLU A 39 9.88 18.07 -11.02
N GLN A 40 8.77 18.12 -11.75
CA GLN A 40 7.45 18.39 -11.18
C GLN A 40 6.56 17.16 -11.28
N PHE A 41 5.76 16.96 -10.24
CA PHE A 41 4.82 15.87 -10.08
C PHE A 41 3.42 16.45 -9.96
N LEU A 42 2.45 15.83 -10.64
CA LEU A 42 1.05 16.17 -10.48
C LEU A 42 0.47 15.30 -9.37
N ILE A 43 0.16 15.93 -8.24
CA ILE A 43 -0.50 15.26 -7.12
C ILE A 43 -1.98 15.58 -7.09
N GLU A 44 -2.76 14.71 -6.45
CA GLU A 44 -4.17 14.91 -6.13
C GLU A 44 -4.39 14.79 -4.62
N LEU A 45 -4.98 15.83 -4.03
CA LEU A 45 -5.14 16.01 -2.58
C LEU A 45 -6.56 15.67 -2.09
N ALA A 46 -7.52 15.72 -3.00
CA ALA A 46 -8.91 15.30 -2.86
C ALA A 46 -9.46 15.00 -4.26
N PRO A 47 -10.61 14.32 -4.43
CA PRO A 47 -11.14 14.01 -5.76
C PRO A 47 -11.25 15.25 -6.65
N GLY A 48 -10.44 15.30 -7.72
CA GLY A 48 -10.37 16.41 -8.67
C GLY A 48 -9.54 17.64 -8.22
N ASP A 49 -9.04 17.68 -6.99
CA ASP A 49 -8.15 18.74 -6.50
C ASP A 49 -6.69 18.37 -6.78
N THR A 50 -6.17 18.86 -7.91
CA THR A 50 -4.82 18.54 -8.40
C THR A 50 -3.88 19.73 -8.36
N ARG A 51 -2.60 19.48 -8.02
CA ARG A 51 -1.55 20.51 -7.98
C ARG A 51 -0.23 19.96 -8.53
N TRP A 52 0.48 20.78 -9.31
CA TRP A 52 1.89 20.52 -9.64
C TRP A 52 2.78 20.93 -8.48
N VAL A 53 3.64 20.01 -8.05
CA VAL A 53 4.56 20.18 -6.93
C VAL A 53 5.94 19.64 -7.29
N THR A 54 6.98 20.16 -6.65
CA THR A 54 8.32 19.57 -6.65
C THR A 54 8.38 18.35 -5.73
N GLU A 55 9.44 17.54 -5.82
CA GLU A 55 9.66 16.41 -4.91
C GLU A 55 9.75 16.88 -3.44
N GLU A 56 10.37 18.02 -3.15
CA GLU A 56 10.45 18.55 -1.79
C GLU A 56 9.08 18.96 -1.25
N GLU A 57 8.23 19.59 -2.06
CA GLU A 57 6.86 19.92 -1.68
C GLU A 57 6.02 18.66 -1.39
N LYS A 58 6.25 17.53 -2.10
CA LYS A 58 5.61 16.25 -1.74
C LYS A 58 5.99 15.81 -0.32
N TRP A 59 7.28 15.90 0.02
CA TRP A 59 7.75 15.50 1.35
C TRP A 59 7.31 16.48 2.44
N GLU A 60 7.21 17.78 2.14
CA GLU A 60 6.62 18.75 3.04
C GLU A 60 5.16 18.40 3.36
N LEU A 61 4.35 18.08 2.34
CA LEU A 61 2.97 17.63 2.53
C LEU A 61 2.90 16.38 3.42
N LYS A 62 3.71 15.34 3.15
CA LYS A 62 3.74 14.14 4.00
C LYS A 62 4.13 14.46 5.44
N ARG A 63 5.12 15.33 5.67
CA ARG A 63 5.53 15.78 7.02
C ARG A 63 4.45 16.57 7.76
N GLU A 64 3.58 17.26 7.03
CA GLU A 64 2.39 17.92 7.57
C GLU A 64 1.21 16.95 7.81
N GLY A 65 1.39 15.65 7.56
CA GLY A 65 0.33 14.64 7.65
C GLY A 65 -0.68 14.73 6.50
N ARG A 66 -0.35 15.44 5.42
CA ARG A 66 -1.20 15.57 4.24
C ARG A 66 -0.92 14.43 3.26
N ARG A 67 -1.94 13.60 3.06
CA ARG A 67 -1.95 12.50 2.09
C ARG A 67 -2.27 13.00 0.68
N PHE A 68 -1.76 12.28 -0.32
CA PHE A 68 -2.00 12.57 -1.74
C PHE A 68 -1.78 11.32 -2.59
N MET A 69 -2.40 11.28 -3.77
CA MET A 69 -1.97 10.39 -4.86
C MET A 69 -1.03 11.16 -5.77
N ASP A 70 0.09 10.56 -6.18
CA ASP A 70 0.87 11.08 -7.29
C ASP A 70 0.30 10.49 -8.59
N ILE A 71 -0.40 11.33 -9.34
CA ILE A 71 -1.12 10.93 -10.55
C ILE A 71 -0.34 11.28 -11.82
N THR A 72 0.95 11.63 -11.72
CA THR A 72 1.77 12.11 -12.85
C THR A 72 1.67 11.18 -14.06
N GLU A 73 1.82 9.87 -13.83
CA GLU A 73 1.82 8.83 -14.87
C GLU A 73 0.43 8.20 -15.13
N HIS A 74 -0.56 8.47 -14.26
CA HIS A 74 -1.86 7.77 -14.25
C HIS A 74 -3.05 8.74 -14.18
N ARG A 75 -2.94 9.86 -14.88
CA ARG A 75 -3.99 10.91 -14.98
C ARG A 75 -5.32 10.42 -15.54
N ASP A 76 -5.30 9.30 -16.28
CA ASP A 76 -6.46 8.68 -16.91
C ASP A 76 -7.10 7.57 -16.07
N LEU A 77 -6.58 7.27 -14.88
CA LEU A 77 -7.12 6.23 -14.00
C LEU A 77 -8.58 6.52 -13.64
N GLY A 78 -9.46 5.54 -13.91
CA GLY A 78 -10.90 5.64 -13.70
C GLY A 78 -11.70 6.12 -14.92
N VAL A 79 -11.04 6.65 -15.95
CA VAL A 79 -11.71 7.18 -17.16
C VAL A 79 -12.37 6.08 -17.98
N PHE A 80 -11.80 4.87 -18.03
CA PHE A 80 -12.36 3.76 -18.80
C PHE A 80 -13.50 3.07 -18.03
N SER A 81 -13.34 2.88 -16.73
CA SER A 81 -14.38 2.32 -15.85
C SER A 81 -15.63 3.20 -15.83
N ALA A 82 -15.46 4.52 -15.77
CA ALA A 82 -16.59 5.47 -15.86
C ALA A 82 -17.37 5.35 -17.19
N LYS A 83 -16.73 4.93 -18.28
CA LYS A 83 -17.38 4.75 -19.59
C LYS A 83 -18.08 3.40 -19.74
N THR A 84 -17.65 2.38 -18.99
CA THR A 84 -18.13 1.00 -19.15
C THR A 84 -19.19 0.59 -18.13
N ALA A 85 -19.39 1.37 -17.07
CA ALA A 85 -20.47 1.28 -16.08
C ALA A 85 -20.95 -0.16 -15.83
N LYS A 86 -20.08 -0.99 -15.24
CA LYS A 86 -20.47 -2.32 -14.77
C LYS A 86 -21.31 -2.20 -13.50
N PRO A 87 -22.35 -3.04 -13.31
CA PRO A 87 -23.06 -3.11 -12.04
C PRO A 87 -22.09 -3.42 -10.90
N ALA A 88 -22.25 -2.72 -9.78
CA ALA A 88 -21.49 -3.02 -8.57
C ALA A 88 -21.73 -4.49 -8.16
N PRO A 89 -20.69 -5.24 -7.76
CA PRO A 89 -20.85 -6.58 -7.21
C PRO A 89 -21.75 -6.57 -5.98
N VAL A 90 -22.53 -7.64 -5.83
CA VAL A 90 -23.32 -7.88 -4.62
C VAL A 90 -22.53 -8.87 -3.77
N PHE A 91 -22.37 -8.56 -2.49
CA PHE A 91 -21.62 -9.40 -1.54
C PHE A 91 -22.56 -10.29 -0.72
N PRO A 92 -22.05 -11.42 -0.20
CA PRO A 92 -22.84 -12.31 0.65
C PRO A 92 -23.48 -11.59 1.85
N ALA A 93 -24.67 -12.02 2.21
CA ALA A 93 -25.41 -11.42 3.32
C ALA A 93 -24.77 -11.73 4.69
N ASN A 94 -24.01 -12.82 4.81
CA ASN A 94 -23.25 -13.24 6.01
C ASN A 94 -22.03 -14.05 5.56
N ALA A 95 -21.03 -14.19 6.44
CA ALA A 95 -20.04 -15.27 6.34
C ALA A 95 -20.70 -16.58 6.81
N THR A 96 -20.55 -17.66 6.04
CA THR A 96 -21.27 -18.94 6.20
C THR A 96 -20.38 -20.17 6.10
N LEU A 97 -19.08 -20.02 5.82
CA LEU A 97 -18.13 -21.11 5.60
C LEU A 97 -17.26 -21.37 6.84
N GLN A 98 -17.78 -21.13 8.05
CA GLN A 98 -17.05 -21.37 9.31
C GLN A 98 -16.57 -22.82 9.43
N ALA A 99 -17.37 -23.79 8.98
CA ALA A 99 -17.00 -25.21 9.03
C ALA A 99 -15.72 -25.53 8.22
N GLU A 100 -15.46 -24.78 7.14
CA GLU A 100 -14.27 -24.90 6.32
C GLU A 100 -13.13 -23.98 6.78
N VAL A 101 -13.45 -22.78 7.25
CA VAL A 101 -12.46 -21.75 7.60
C VAL A 101 -11.89 -21.97 9.00
N ASP A 102 -12.69 -22.31 10.01
CA ASP A 102 -12.22 -22.46 11.39
C ASP A 102 -11.05 -23.43 11.53
N PRO A 103 -11.05 -24.63 10.89
CA PRO A 103 -9.89 -25.53 10.93
C PRO A 103 -8.63 -24.95 10.27
N LEU A 104 -8.78 -24.02 9.31
CA LEU A 104 -7.64 -23.33 8.70
C LEU A 104 -7.10 -22.24 9.63
N LEU A 105 -7.97 -21.52 10.35
CA LEU A 105 -7.54 -20.47 11.30
C LEU A 105 -6.60 -21.03 12.37
N GLU A 106 -6.80 -22.28 12.80
CA GLU A 106 -5.93 -23.00 13.75
C GLU A 106 -4.51 -23.26 13.21
N LEU A 107 -4.29 -23.12 11.90
CA LEU A 107 -2.99 -23.32 11.25
C LEU A 107 -2.19 -22.01 11.14
N LEU A 108 -2.78 -20.85 11.48
CA LEU A 108 -2.07 -19.57 11.51
C LEU A 108 -1.03 -19.58 12.64
N ASP A 109 0.17 -19.10 12.35
CA ASP A 109 1.32 -19.22 13.22
C ASP A 109 2.05 -17.89 13.42
N LYS A 110 2.06 -17.40 14.68
CA LYS A 110 2.78 -16.18 15.07
C LYS A 110 4.28 -16.27 14.76
N THR A 111 4.86 -17.47 14.85
CA THR A 111 6.30 -17.65 14.62
C THR A 111 6.68 -17.44 13.15
N GLU A 112 5.78 -17.76 12.21
CA GLU A 112 5.96 -17.45 10.79
C GLU A 112 5.88 -15.94 10.55
N LEU A 113 4.89 -15.24 11.16
CA LEU A 113 4.79 -13.77 11.10
C LEU A 113 6.07 -13.10 11.66
N GLU A 114 6.49 -13.50 12.86
CA GLU A 114 7.65 -12.92 13.55
C GLU A 114 8.95 -13.16 12.76
N ALA A 115 9.14 -14.37 12.21
CA ALA A 115 10.32 -14.69 11.43
C ALA A 115 10.41 -13.86 10.13
N HIS A 116 9.31 -13.74 9.40
CA HIS A 116 9.26 -12.93 8.18
C HIS A 116 9.42 -11.44 8.51
N LEU A 117 8.77 -10.94 9.56
CA LEU A 117 8.84 -9.53 9.91
C LEU A 117 10.23 -9.12 10.39
N LYS A 118 10.88 -9.95 11.24
CA LYS A 118 12.28 -9.75 11.63
C LYS A 118 13.21 -9.69 10.42
N LYS A 119 12.95 -10.49 9.39
CA LYS A 119 13.77 -10.45 8.18
C LYS A 119 13.49 -9.22 7.32
N LEU A 120 12.23 -8.83 7.18
CA LEU A 120 11.80 -7.67 6.40
C LEU A 120 12.25 -6.33 7.02
N THR A 121 12.25 -6.25 8.35
CA THR A 121 12.76 -5.09 9.11
C THR A 121 14.28 -5.07 9.24
N SER A 122 14.97 -6.15 8.83
CA SER A 122 16.44 -6.21 8.84
C SER A 122 17.09 -5.42 7.70
N PHE A 123 16.31 -4.99 6.71
CA PHE A 123 16.81 -4.10 5.64
C PHE A 123 16.91 -2.68 6.22
N HIS A 124 17.97 -1.94 5.87
CA HIS A 124 18.17 -0.57 6.39
C HIS A 124 16.95 0.32 6.13
N THR A 125 16.35 0.18 4.96
CA THR A 125 15.09 0.78 4.54
C THR A 125 14.47 -0.11 3.46
N ARG A 126 13.17 0.00 3.21
CA ARG A 126 12.52 -0.58 2.03
C ARG A 126 12.07 0.49 1.04
N TYR A 127 12.61 1.70 1.14
CA TYR A 127 12.28 2.83 0.27
C TYR A 127 12.41 2.45 -1.21
N TYR A 128 11.37 2.75 -1.99
CA TYR A 128 11.17 2.21 -3.33
C TYR A 128 12.27 2.58 -4.36
N LYS A 129 12.95 3.72 -4.18
CA LYS A 129 14.10 4.15 -5.01
C LYS A 129 15.45 3.62 -4.53
N SER A 130 15.50 2.95 -3.37
CA SER A 130 16.74 2.46 -2.77
C SER A 130 17.11 1.06 -3.28
N ASP A 131 18.40 0.74 -3.24
CA ASP A 131 18.85 -0.62 -3.53
C ASP A 131 18.32 -1.63 -2.51
N TYR A 132 18.14 -1.22 -1.24
CA TYR A 132 17.52 -2.05 -0.22
C TYR A 132 16.06 -2.36 -0.53
N GLY A 133 15.29 -1.41 -1.06
CA GLY A 133 13.92 -1.63 -1.54
C GLY A 133 13.88 -2.66 -2.68
N ARG A 134 14.82 -2.60 -3.64
CA ARG A 134 14.97 -3.63 -4.68
C ARG A 134 15.30 -5.00 -4.08
N GLN A 135 16.19 -5.07 -3.10
CA GLN A 135 16.59 -6.32 -2.44
C GLN A 135 15.45 -6.90 -1.60
N SER A 136 14.70 -6.08 -0.85
CA SER A 136 13.56 -6.53 -0.04
C SER A 136 12.46 -7.11 -0.91
N SER A 137 12.16 -6.46 -2.04
CA SER A 137 11.22 -6.98 -3.06
C SER A 137 11.66 -8.31 -3.65
N GLY A 138 12.95 -8.45 -3.99
CA GLY A 138 13.49 -9.73 -4.44
C GLY A 138 13.43 -10.85 -3.40
N TRP A 139 13.66 -10.52 -2.13
CA TRP A 139 13.51 -11.46 -1.01
C TRP A 139 12.05 -11.90 -0.83
N LEU A 140 11.13 -10.93 -0.78
CA LEU A 140 9.71 -11.19 -0.60
C LEU A 140 9.15 -12.07 -1.73
N LEU A 141 9.49 -11.78 -3.00
CA LEU A 141 9.14 -12.64 -4.13
C LEU A 141 9.60 -14.10 -3.92
N GLY A 142 10.80 -14.27 -3.37
CA GLY A 142 11.36 -15.58 -3.04
C GLY A 142 10.52 -16.34 -2.01
N GLU A 143 10.12 -15.67 -0.93
CA GLU A 143 9.26 -16.27 0.09
C GLU A 143 7.85 -16.58 -0.45
N VAL A 144 7.22 -15.68 -1.21
CA VAL A 144 5.92 -15.97 -1.84
C VAL A 144 6.02 -17.17 -2.79
N LYS A 145 7.05 -17.24 -3.63
CA LYS A 145 7.28 -18.40 -4.53
C LYS A 145 7.50 -19.69 -3.75
N LYS A 146 8.24 -19.63 -2.64
CA LYS A 146 8.48 -20.78 -1.77
C LYS A 146 7.19 -21.26 -1.12
N THR A 147 6.35 -20.35 -0.63
CA THR A 147 5.02 -20.67 -0.07
C THR A 147 4.13 -21.34 -1.10
N VAL A 148 3.94 -20.73 -2.27
CA VAL A 148 3.12 -21.28 -3.36
C VAL A 148 3.69 -22.61 -3.88
N GLY A 149 5.02 -22.73 -3.98
CA GLY A 149 5.70 -23.93 -4.43
C GLY A 149 5.59 -25.12 -3.47
N LYS A 150 5.73 -24.88 -2.16
CA LYS A 150 5.57 -25.91 -1.11
C LYS A 150 4.17 -26.51 -1.12
N ALA A 151 3.15 -25.70 -1.36
CA ALA A 151 1.76 -26.16 -1.50
C ALA A 151 1.50 -26.95 -2.81
N GLY A 152 2.43 -26.92 -3.77
CA GLY A 152 2.26 -27.54 -5.08
C GLY A 152 1.32 -26.79 -6.02
N ALA A 153 0.87 -25.59 -5.65
CA ALA A 153 -0.11 -24.81 -6.41
C ALA A 153 0.37 -24.40 -7.82
N PHE A 154 1.69 -24.32 -8.06
CA PHE A 154 2.22 -24.14 -9.41
C PHE A 154 1.79 -25.25 -10.39
N LYS A 155 1.60 -26.49 -9.91
CA LYS A 155 1.11 -27.61 -10.75
C LYS A 155 -0.34 -27.43 -11.18
N HIS A 156 -1.06 -26.54 -10.51
CA HIS A 156 -2.46 -26.21 -10.73
C HIS A 156 -2.65 -24.81 -11.33
N GLY A 157 -1.58 -24.22 -11.87
CA GLY A 157 -1.65 -22.96 -12.62
C GLY A 157 -1.52 -21.70 -11.78
N ALA A 158 -1.20 -21.80 -10.48
CA ALA A 158 -0.83 -20.61 -9.72
C ALA A 158 0.41 -19.93 -10.33
N THR A 159 0.50 -18.60 -10.20
CA THR A 159 1.65 -17.81 -10.66
C THR A 159 2.09 -16.84 -9.57
N VAL A 160 3.38 -16.49 -9.56
CA VAL A 160 3.96 -15.50 -8.64
C VAL A 160 5.00 -14.70 -9.41
N GLU A 161 4.69 -13.44 -9.69
CA GLU A 161 5.46 -12.61 -10.61
C GLU A 161 5.68 -11.20 -10.06
N HIS A 162 6.78 -10.59 -10.50
CA HIS A 162 6.95 -9.15 -10.35
C HIS A 162 6.09 -8.41 -11.37
N PHE A 163 5.33 -7.44 -10.90
CA PHE A 163 4.87 -6.34 -11.73
C PHE A 163 5.96 -5.25 -11.72
N LYS A 164 6.55 -5.01 -12.90
CA LYS A 164 7.78 -4.22 -13.01
C LYS A 164 7.53 -2.73 -12.99
N HIS A 165 8.39 -1.99 -12.29
CA HIS A 165 8.35 -0.53 -12.20
C HIS A 165 9.70 0.11 -12.56
N PRO A 166 9.72 1.38 -13.00
CA PRO A 166 10.96 2.05 -13.43
C PRO A 166 11.91 2.44 -12.28
N TRP A 167 11.45 2.41 -11.03
CA TRP A 167 12.23 2.83 -9.85
C TRP A 167 13.03 1.72 -9.17
N GLY A 168 12.93 0.47 -9.65
CA GLY A 168 13.77 -0.65 -9.23
C GLY A 168 13.09 -1.64 -8.29
N GLN A 169 12.41 -1.18 -7.25
CA GLN A 169 11.52 -2.03 -6.45
C GLN A 169 10.27 -2.40 -7.27
N ASN A 170 9.88 -3.67 -7.28
CA ASN A 170 8.74 -4.16 -8.07
C ASN A 170 7.59 -4.57 -7.15
N SER A 171 6.35 -4.36 -7.58
CA SER A 171 5.21 -4.99 -6.90
C SER A 171 5.23 -6.50 -7.17
N ILE A 172 4.62 -7.30 -6.30
CA ILE A 172 4.49 -8.75 -6.46
C ILE A 172 3.01 -9.10 -6.58
N ILE A 173 2.68 -9.97 -7.53
CA ILE A 173 1.33 -10.52 -7.69
C ILE A 173 1.44 -12.04 -7.61
N ALA A 174 0.81 -12.63 -6.60
CA ALA A 174 0.55 -14.07 -6.54
C ALA A 174 -0.90 -14.33 -6.95
N ARG A 175 -1.10 -15.09 -8.02
CA ARG A 175 -2.42 -15.41 -8.58
C ARG A 175 -2.71 -16.89 -8.42
N ILE A 176 -3.83 -17.24 -7.78
CA ILE A 176 -4.34 -18.60 -7.61
C ILE A 176 -5.62 -18.74 -8.47
N PRO A 177 -5.57 -19.46 -9.59
CA PRO A 177 -6.67 -19.49 -10.54
C PRO A 177 -7.90 -20.22 -9.98
N GLY A 178 -9.05 -19.55 -10.07
CA GLY A 178 -10.37 -20.17 -9.89
C GLY A 178 -10.98 -20.59 -11.23
N GLN A 179 -12.27 -20.95 -11.21
CA GLN A 179 -13.00 -21.39 -12.40
C GLN A 179 -13.42 -20.24 -13.34
N SER A 180 -13.38 -19.00 -12.85
CA SER A 180 -13.70 -17.79 -13.61
C SER A 180 -12.61 -16.73 -13.49
N ASN A 181 -12.69 -15.70 -14.35
CA ASN A 181 -11.79 -14.54 -14.31
C ASN A 181 -12.23 -13.45 -13.31
N ARG A 182 -13.33 -13.65 -12.56
CA ARG A 182 -13.69 -12.79 -11.43
C ARG A 182 -12.60 -12.88 -10.39
N THR A 183 -12.03 -11.74 -10.03
CA THR A 183 -10.84 -11.68 -9.19
C THR A 183 -11.14 -11.04 -7.85
N VAL A 184 -10.77 -11.73 -6.78
CA VAL A 184 -10.74 -11.21 -5.40
C VAL A 184 -9.28 -10.91 -5.09
N VAL A 185 -9.01 -9.68 -4.69
CA VAL A 185 -7.67 -9.18 -4.38
C VAL A 185 -7.55 -8.94 -2.88
N VAL A 186 -6.43 -9.32 -2.30
CA VAL A 186 -5.95 -8.75 -1.04
C VAL A 186 -4.58 -8.13 -1.27
N GLY A 187 -4.32 -6.99 -0.65
CA GLY A 187 -3.08 -6.27 -0.82
C GLY A 187 -2.54 -5.65 0.47
N ALA A 188 -1.24 -5.39 0.44
CA ALA A 188 -0.44 -4.68 1.43
C ALA A 188 0.71 -3.99 0.69
N HIS A 189 1.34 -2.95 1.22
CA HIS A 189 2.54 -2.38 0.59
C HIS A 189 3.82 -2.88 1.26
N GLN A 190 4.89 -2.95 0.48
CA GLN A 190 6.15 -3.58 0.91
C GLN A 190 7.27 -2.57 1.16
N ASP A 191 7.09 -1.32 0.73
CA ASP A 191 8.06 -0.26 0.99
C ASP A 191 7.98 0.25 2.43
N SER A 192 8.88 1.18 2.73
CA SER A 192 8.89 1.96 3.97
C SER A 192 9.58 3.28 3.70
N ILE A 193 9.28 4.31 4.48
CA ILE A 193 9.93 5.61 4.36
C ILE A 193 10.45 6.13 5.70
N ASN A 194 11.42 7.04 5.62
CA ASN A 194 11.75 7.95 6.70
C ASN A 194 11.50 9.38 6.22
N LEU A 195 10.55 10.11 6.81
CA LEU A 195 10.13 11.42 6.29
C LEU A 195 11.19 12.53 6.40
N PHE A 196 12.22 12.35 7.23
CA PHE A 196 13.29 13.35 7.35
C PHE A 196 14.28 13.24 6.19
N LEU A 197 14.76 12.03 5.88
CA LEU A 197 15.66 11.78 4.76
C LEU A 197 15.38 10.37 4.18
N PRO A 198 14.40 10.25 3.27
CA PRO A 198 13.92 8.95 2.75
C PRO A 198 14.99 8.03 2.16
N SER A 199 16.05 8.62 1.60
CA SER A 199 17.14 7.88 0.94
C SER A 199 18.36 7.62 1.83
N ILE A 200 18.39 8.14 3.06
CA ILE A 200 19.59 8.12 3.92
C ILE A 200 19.29 7.43 5.25
N LEU A 201 18.22 7.85 5.93
CA LEU A 201 17.90 7.34 7.26
C LEU A 201 17.30 5.94 7.18
N ALA A 202 17.46 5.20 8.27
CA ALA A 202 16.83 3.90 8.38
C ALA A 202 15.30 4.07 8.45
N ALA A 203 14.60 3.10 7.88
CA ALA A 203 13.15 2.99 7.96
C ALA A 203 12.83 1.49 8.14
N PRO A 204 12.90 0.98 9.37
CA PRO A 204 12.63 -0.43 9.62
C PRO A 204 11.21 -0.80 9.15
N GLY A 205 10.24 0.12 9.28
CA GLY A 205 8.89 -0.04 8.73
C GLY A 205 8.23 -1.31 9.25
N ALA A 206 8.23 -1.50 10.57
CA ALA A 206 7.79 -2.75 11.17
C ALA A 206 6.27 -2.85 11.12
N ASP A 207 5.57 -1.80 11.52
CA ASP A 207 4.14 -1.71 11.39
C ASP A 207 3.73 -1.26 10.00
N ASP A 208 4.39 -0.21 9.47
CA ASP A 208 4.05 0.46 8.21
C ASP A 208 5.07 0.13 7.09
N ASP A 209 4.72 -0.75 6.14
CA ASP A 209 3.67 -1.78 6.21
C ASP A 209 4.30 -3.18 6.26
N GLY A 210 5.29 -3.30 7.14
CA GLY A 210 5.92 -4.59 7.42
C GLY A 210 4.90 -5.60 7.94
N SER A 211 3.99 -5.14 8.80
CA SER A 211 3.02 -5.98 9.48
C SER A 211 1.95 -6.49 8.51
N GLY A 212 1.33 -5.63 7.70
CA GLY A 212 0.36 -6.02 6.67
C GLY A 212 0.98 -6.94 5.62
N THR A 213 2.20 -6.64 5.16
CA THR A 213 2.95 -7.47 4.22
C THR A 213 3.08 -8.93 4.69
N VAL A 214 3.46 -9.16 5.95
CA VAL A 214 3.63 -10.53 6.47
C VAL A 214 2.30 -11.16 6.86
N THR A 215 1.32 -10.36 7.29
CA THR A 215 -0.05 -10.82 7.58
C THR A 215 -0.70 -11.46 6.37
N ILE A 216 -0.64 -10.83 5.20
CA ILE A 216 -1.23 -11.40 3.98
C ILE A 216 -0.41 -12.59 3.43
N LEU A 217 0.91 -12.63 3.70
CA LEU A 217 1.76 -13.78 3.36
C LEU A 217 1.39 -15.01 4.19
N GLU A 218 1.13 -14.82 5.48
CA GLU A 218 0.70 -15.90 6.38
C GLU A 218 -0.71 -16.40 6.04
N ALA A 219 -1.64 -15.49 5.74
CA ALA A 219 -2.95 -15.86 5.23
C ALA A 219 -2.85 -16.66 3.92
N LEU A 220 -1.96 -16.29 2.99
CA LEU A 220 -1.70 -17.07 1.78
C LEU A 220 -1.14 -18.46 2.10
N ARG A 221 -0.18 -18.56 3.04
CA ARG A 221 0.42 -19.84 3.45
C ARG A 221 -0.63 -20.82 3.94
N VAL A 222 -1.52 -20.35 4.81
CA VAL A 222 -2.60 -21.16 5.38
C VAL A 222 -3.70 -21.45 4.36
N LEU A 223 -4.11 -20.47 3.56
CA LEU A 223 -5.09 -20.67 2.48
C LEU A 223 -4.70 -21.84 1.56
N LEU A 224 -3.41 -21.92 1.23
CA LEU A 224 -2.85 -22.95 0.36
C LEU A 224 -2.66 -24.32 1.03
N THR A 225 -3.06 -24.51 2.29
CA THR A 225 -3.24 -25.86 2.86
C THR A 225 -4.60 -26.46 2.51
N SER A 226 -5.52 -25.65 1.96
CA SER A 226 -6.81 -26.14 1.48
C SER A 226 -6.67 -26.80 0.11
N ASP A 227 -6.96 -28.10 0.05
CA ASP A 227 -6.95 -28.88 -1.19
C ASP A 227 -7.86 -28.30 -2.27
N LYS A 228 -9.03 -27.76 -1.89
CA LYS A 228 -9.98 -27.13 -2.83
C LYS A 228 -9.35 -25.89 -3.48
N ILE A 229 -8.65 -25.07 -2.68
CA ILE A 229 -7.97 -23.86 -3.18
C ILE A 229 -6.77 -24.22 -4.04
N VAL A 230 -5.94 -25.19 -3.63
CA VAL A 230 -4.77 -25.60 -4.42
C VAL A 230 -5.19 -26.17 -5.78
N LYS A 231 -6.29 -26.93 -5.84
CA LYS A 231 -6.75 -27.61 -7.07
C LYS A 231 -7.63 -26.76 -7.98
N GLY A 232 -7.96 -25.51 -7.60
CA GLY A 232 -8.83 -24.65 -8.42
C GLY A 232 -10.32 -25.01 -8.32
N GLU A 233 -10.76 -25.67 -7.24
CA GLU A 233 -12.14 -26.14 -7.05
C GLU A 233 -13.05 -25.05 -6.44
N PHE A 234 -12.90 -23.81 -6.89
CA PHE A 234 -13.64 -22.64 -6.42
C PHE A 234 -13.92 -21.65 -7.58
N PRO A 235 -15.06 -20.94 -7.57
CA PRO A 235 -15.48 -20.02 -8.63
C PRO A 235 -14.51 -18.88 -8.99
N ASN A 236 -14.01 -18.14 -8.01
CA ASN A 236 -13.38 -16.84 -8.26
C ASN A 236 -11.86 -16.91 -8.13
N THR A 237 -11.12 -16.34 -9.07
CA THR A 237 -9.66 -16.25 -8.97
C THR A 237 -9.25 -15.37 -7.78
N LEU A 238 -8.20 -15.78 -7.08
CA LEU A 238 -7.65 -15.04 -5.94
C LEU A 238 -6.30 -14.44 -6.32
N GLU A 239 -6.05 -13.20 -5.87
CA GLU A 239 -4.76 -12.55 -6.00
C GLU A 239 -4.30 -11.92 -4.68
N PHE A 240 -3.02 -12.10 -4.38
CA PHE A 240 -2.34 -11.46 -3.25
C PHE A 240 -1.29 -10.51 -3.82
N HIS A 241 -1.40 -9.23 -3.47
CA HIS A 241 -0.58 -8.16 -4.00
C HIS A 241 0.33 -7.58 -2.91
N TRP A 242 1.59 -7.36 -3.25
CA TRP A 242 2.50 -6.55 -2.43
C TRP A 242 2.93 -5.35 -3.24
N TYR A 243 2.37 -4.19 -2.94
CA TYR A 243 2.57 -2.97 -3.72
C TYR A 243 3.93 -2.35 -3.42
N SER A 244 4.56 -1.78 -4.44
CA SER A 244 5.77 -0.97 -4.30
C SER A 244 5.39 0.50 -4.38
N ALA A 245 6.12 1.36 -3.67
CA ALA A 245 6.00 2.80 -3.77
C ALA A 245 4.61 3.34 -3.40
N GLU A 246 3.96 2.74 -2.39
CA GLU A 246 2.82 3.38 -1.69
C GLU A 246 3.28 4.76 -1.21
N GLU A 247 4.47 4.79 -0.60
CA GLU A 247 5.00 5.95 0.10
C GLU A 247 5.36 7.10 -0.85
N GLY A 248 5.51 6.77 -2.13
CA GLY A 248 5.71 7.73 -3.23
C GLY A 248 4.43 8.44 -3.67
N GLY A 249 3.26 8.08 -3.13
CA GLY A 249 1.94 8.55 -3.54
C GLY A 249 1.16 7.49 -4.32
N LEU A 250 1.11 6.26 -3.83
CA LEU A 250 0.35 5.12 -4.37
C LEU A 250 0.80 4.69 -5.78
N LEU A 251 2.09 4.80 -6.09
CA LEU A 251 2.58 4.65 -7.47
C LEU A 251 2.41 3.21 -8.00
N GLY A 252 2.75 2.20 -7.20
CA GLY A 252 2.69 0.80 -7.65
C GLY A 252 1.28 0.26 -7.81
N SER A 253 0.37 0.57 -6.87
CA SER A 253 -1.03 0.17 -6.97
C SER A 253 -1.74 0.88 -8.12
N GLN A 254 -1.48 2.18 -8.34
CA GLN A 254 -2.01 2.90 -9.51
C GLN A 254 -1.58 2.25 -10.83
N ALA A 255 -0.32 1.84 -10.96
CA ALA A 255 0.17 1.18 -12.18
C ALA A 255 -0.52 -0.16 -12.44
N ILE A 256 -0.75 -0.96 -11.39
CA ILE A 256 -1.47 -2.23 -11.48
C ILE A 256 -2.93 -1.99 -11.86
N PHE A 257 -3.65 -1.15 -11.12
CA PHE A 257 -5.09 -0.94 -11.37
C PHE A 257 -5.36 -0.18 -12.68
N SER A 258 -4.44 0.69 -13.14
CA SER A 258 -4.51 1.27 -14.48
C SER A 258 -4.37 0.19 -15.57
N THR A 259 -3.47 -0.77 -15.37
CA THR A 259 -3.31 -1.91 -16.30
C THR A 259 -4.57 -2.78 -16.30
N TYR A 260 -5.13 -3.07 -15.12
CA TYR A 260 -6.33 -3.89 -14.97
C TYR A 260 -7.54 -3.22 -15.62
N GLU A 261 -7.73 -1.92 -15.38
CA GLU A 261 -8.79 -1.12 -15.99
C GLU A 261 -8.68 -1.15 -17.52
N LYS A 262 -7.49 -0.87 -18.06
CA LYS A 262 -7.22 -0.85 -19.51
C LYS A 262 -7.41 -2.22 -20.17
N ALA A 263 -7.12 -3.31 -19.45
CA ALA A 263 -7.32 -4.68 -19.90
C ALA A 263 -8.78 -5.17 -19.71
N GLY A 264 -9.62 -4.42 -18.99
CA GLY A 264 -11.00 -4.82 -18.69
C GLY A 264 -11.11 -5.94 -17.66
N ASN A 265 -10.11 -6.11 -16.80
CA ASN A 265 -10.08 -7.13 -15.74
C ASN A 265 -11.32 -7.01 -14.83
N ASP A 266 -11.84 -8.15 -14.39
CA ASP A 266 -13.05 -8.22 -13.56
C ASP A 266 -12.70 -8.39 -12.07
N VAL A 267 -12.20 -7.32 -11.44
CA VAL A 267 -11.95 -7.30 -9.99
C VAL A 267 -13.26 -7.05 -9.26
N ARG A 268 -13.66 -8.00 -8.40
CA ARG A 268 -14.92 -7.99 -7.67
C ARG A 268 -14.79 -7.48 -6.24
N ALA A 269 -13.61 -7.62 -5.66
CA ALA A 269 -13.30 -7.13 -4.33
C ALA A 269 -11.80 -6.91 -4.20
N MET A 270 -11.41 -5.86 -3.50
CA MET A 270 -10.03 -5.63 -3.07
C MET A 270 -10.02 -5.25 -1.59
N LEU A 271 -9.31 -6.01 -0.77
CA LEU A 271 -9.07 -5.68 0.64
C LEU A 271 -7.63 -5.17 0.79
N GLN A 272 -7.45 -3.97 1.34
CA GLN A 272 -6.15 -3.50 1.82
C GLN A 272 -5.96 -3.88 3.30
N GLN A 273 -4.77 -4.39 3.61
CA GLN A 273 -4.20 -4.53 4.94
C GLN A 273 -2.98 -3.63 5.01
N ASP A 274 -3.03 -2.60 5.85
CA ASP A 274 -1.95 -1.63 6.01
C ASP A 274 -1.96 -1.18 7.47
N MET A 275 -0.84 -1.45 8.16
CA MET A 275 -0.68 -1.42 9.62
C MET A 275 -1.65 -2.37 10.33
N THR A 276 -1.10 -3.44 10.90
CA THR A 276 -1.86 -4.56 11.49
C THR A 276 -1.32 -4.98 12.86
N GLY A 277 -0.38 -4.22 13.43
CA GLY A 277 0.44 -4.68 14.54
C GLY A 277 0.30 -3.92 15.85
N PHE A 278 -0.07 -2.64 15.83
CA PHE A 278 0.05 -1.77 17.00
C PHE A 278 -1.30 -1.55 17.72
N VAL A 279 -1.28 -1.83 19.03
CA VAL A 279 -2.48 -1.73 19.90
C VAL A 279 -2.28 -0.83 21.11
N GLN A 280 -1.04 -0.39 21.38
CA GLN A 280 -0.69 0.20 22.68
C GLN A 280 -1.47 1.48 22.96
N ARG A 281 -1.65 2.37 21.97
CA ARG A 281 -2.42 3.61 22.16
C ARG A 281 -3.91 3.36 22.38
N THR A 282 -4.47 2.31 21.79
CA THR A 282 -5.85 1.86 22.07
C THR A 282 -5.98 1.44 23.53
N LEU A 283 -5.04 0.63 24.01
CA LEU A 283 -5.03 0.17 25.40
C LEU A 283 -4.78 1.33 26.40
N ASP A 284 -3.87 2.25 26.08
CA ASP A 284 -3.58 3.42 26.90
C ASP A 284 -4.76 4.39 27.00
N ALA A 285 -5.59 4.45 25.96
CA ALA A 285 -6.85 5.21 25.95
C ALA A 285 -7.95 4.53 26.80
N GLY A 286 -7.73 3.31 27.28
CA GLY A 286 -8.73 2.51 28.00
C GLY A 286 -9.82 1.93 27.11
N GLU A 287 -9.58 1.91 25.79
CA GLU A 287 -10.49 1.36 24.80
C GLU A 287 -10.27 -0.15 24.63
N VAL A 288 -11.25 -0.83 24.03
CA VAL A 288 -11.16 -2.27 23.74
C VAL A 288 -10.32 -2.48 22.48
N GLU A 289 -9.35 -3.40 22.55
CA GLU A 289 -8.63 -3.86 21.37
C GLU A 289 -9.60 -4.26 20.25
N SER A 290 -9.44 -3.67 19.08
CA SER A 290 -10.34 -3.83 17.95
C SER A 290 -9.60 -3.54 16.66
N VAL A 291 -10.04 -4.17 15.56
CA VAL A 291 -9.57 -3.78 14.23
C VAL A 291 -10.32 -2.54 13.74
N GLY A 292 -9.64 -1.61 13.09
CA GLY A 292 -10.23 -0.43 12.47
C GLY A 292 -10.77 -0.71 11.06
N VAL A 293 -12.06 -0.47 10.83
CA VAL A 293 -12.69 -0.58 9.51
C VAL A 293 -12.87 0.83 8.93
N ILE A 294 -12.17 1.13 7.84
CA ILE A 294 -12.30 2.42 7.16
C ILE A 294 -13.63 2.49 6.41
N VAL A 295 -14.36 3.60 6.60
CA VAL A 295 -15.70 3.81 6.01
C VAL A 295 -15.77 4.95 5.00
N ASP A 296 -14.67 5.65 4.74
CA ASP A 296 -14.56 6.68 3.69
C ASP A 296 -13.66 6.23 2.53
N PHE A 297 -14.01 6.65 1.30
CA PHE A 297 -13.30 6.28 0.05
C PHE A 297 -13.22 4.77 -0.25
N VAL A 298 -14.20 4.00 0.26
CA VAL A 298 -14.35 2.54 0.09
C VAL A 298 -15.73 2.18 -0.48
N ASP A 299 -15.89 0.93 -0.95
CA ASP A 299 -17.18 0.37 -1.35
C ASP A 299 -18.02 -0.05 -0.13
N ILE A 300 -19.24 0.48 -0.04
CA ILE A 300 -20.12 0.27 1.10
C ILE A 300 -20.51 -1.21 1.25
N GLY A 301 -20.82 -1.90 0.14
CA GLY A 301 -21.27 -3.29 0.19
C GLY A 301 -20.16 -4.23 0.66
N LEU A 302 -18.95 -4.01 0.16
CA LEU A 302 -17.75 -4.76 0.55
C LEU A 302 -17.38 -4.50 2.00
N THR A 303 -17.43 -3.23 2.45
CA THR A 303 -17.15 -2.85 3.83
C THR A 303 -18.15 -3.47 4.81
N GLU A 304 -19.44 -3.52 4.46
CA GLU A 304 -20.46 -4.23 5.26
C GLU A 304 -20.21 -5.74 5.31
N PHE A 305 -19.73 -6.33 4.22
CA PHE A 305 -19.35 -7.74 4.23
C PHE A 305 -18.13 -8.00 5.14
N ILE A 306 -17.12 -7.13 5.11
CA ILE A 306 -15.94 -7.23 5.99
C ILE A 306 -16.30 -7.21 7.47
N LYS A 307 -17.21 -6.34 7.90
CA LYS A 307 -17.69 -6.32 9.29
C LYS A 307 -18.25 -7.68 9.73
N LYS A 308 -18.92 -8.39 8.81
CA LYS A 308 -19.46 -9.73 9.06
C LYS A 308 -18.38 -10.80 9.09
N VAL A 309 -17.36 -10.67 8.24
CA VAL A 309 -16.17 -11.54 8.26
C VAL A 309 -15.43 -11.38 9.60
N ILE A 310 -15.25 -10.15 10.08
CA ILE A 310 -14.62 -9.88 11.39
C ILE A 310 -15.41 -10.55 12.51
N VAL A 311 -16.73 -10.33 12.56
CA VAL A 311 -17.60 -10.94 13.60
C VAL A 311 -17.59 -12.46 13.53
N ALA A 312 -17.43 -13.06 12.35
CA ALA A 312 -17.43 -14.50 12.18
C ALA A 312 -16.09 -15.16 12.56
N TYR A 313 -14.96 -14.49 12.33
CA TYR A 313 -13.64 -15.13 12.34
C TYR A 313 -12.63 -14.52 13.30
N CYS A 314 -12.82 -13.29 13.76
CA CYS A 314 -11.93 -12.64 14.72
C CYS A 314 -12.45 -12.82 16.15
N ASP A 315 -11.52 -12.85 17.10
CA ASP A 315 -11.81 -12.91 18.54
C ASP A 315 -12.01 -11.52 19.15
N ILE A 316 -11.64 -10.47 18.41
CA ILE A 316 -11.78 -9.06 18.79
C ILE A 316 -12.84 -8.36 17.91
N PRO A 317 -13.51 -7.32 18.44
CA PRO A 317 -14.47 -6.54 17.66
C PRO A 317 -13.79 -5.66 16.61
N TYR A 318 -14.62 -4.94 15.84
CA TYR A 318 -14.16 -3.83 15.01
C TYR A 318 -14.65 -2.48 15.54
N VAL A 319 -13.95 -1.43 15.14
CA VAL A 319 -14.39 -0.04 15.26
C VAL A 319 -14.45 0.59 13.87
N GLU A 320 -15.51 1.34 13.57
CA GLU A 320 -15.55 2.13 12.34
C GLU A 320 -14.74 3.41 12.51
N THR A 321 -13.87 3.71 11.55
CA THR A 321 -13.04 4.91 11.58
C THR A 321 -12.84 5.48 10.17
N LYS A 322 -12.15 6.62 10.06
CA LYS A 322 -11.92 7.33 8.81
C LYS A 322 -10.47 7.70 8.67
N CYS A 323 -9.93 7.54 7.47
CA CYS A 323 -8.56 7.92 7.18
C CYS A 323 -8.48 9.16 6.28
N GLY A 324 -9.51 9.48 5.51
CA GLY A 324 -9.46 10.57 4.53
C GLY A 324 -8.89 10.13 3.18
N TYR A 325 -8.69 11.11 2.30
CA TYR A 325 -8.32 10.87 0.90
C TYR A 325 -6.91 10.27 0.76
N ALA A 326 -6.75 9.40 -0.25
CA ALA A 326 -5.47 8.80 -0.63
C ALA A 326 -4.74 8.18 0.56
N CYS A 327 -5.48 7.42 1.37
CA CYS A 327 -4.97 6.87 2.61
C CYS A 327 -3.98 5.72 2.40
N SER A 328 -4.29 4.80 1.49
CA SER A 328 -3.44 3.65 1.14
C SER A 328 -3.91 3.09 -0.21
N ASP A 329 -3.37 1.96 -0.66
CA ASP A 329 -3.54 1.42 -2.01
C ASP A 329 -4.99 1.07 -2.41
N HIS A 330 -5.91 0.90 -1.45
CA HIS A 330 -7.34 0.77 -1.74
C HIS A 330 -7.87 1.95 -2.55
N ALA A 331 -7.31 3.15 -2.38
CA ALA A 331 -7.72 4.34 -3.11
C ALA A 331 -7.45 4.20 -4.63
N SER A 332 -6.37 3.50 -5.03
CA SER A 332 -6.07 3.20 -6.42
C SER A 332 -7.11 2.29 -7.06
N ALA A 333 -7.57 1.27 -6.33
CA ALA A 333 -8.65 0.38 -6.76
C ALA A 333 -10.00 1.12 -6.87
N SER A 334 -10.36 1.89 -5.82
CA SER A 334 -11.56 2.74 -5.80
C SER A 334 -11.56 3.70 -6.99
N LYS A 335 -10.44 4.39 -7.26
CA LYS A 335 -10.29 5.33 -8.36
C LYS A 335 -10.40 4.65 -9.73
N ALA A 336 -9.89 3.43 -9.86
CA ALA A 336 -10.08 2.59 -11.04
C ALA A 336 -11.51 2.04 -11.20
N GLY A 337 -12.41 2.31 -10.25
CA GLY A 337 -13.81 1.86 -10.29
C GLY A 337 -14.04 0.44 -9.79
N TYR A 338 -13.06 -0.16 -9.09
CA TYR A 338 -13.22 -1.47 -8.47
C TYR A 338 -13.70 -1.34 -7.02
N PRO A 339 -14.55 -2.25 -6.52
CA PRO A 339 -14.92 -2.27 -5.11
C PRO A 339 -13.71 -2.59 -4.25
N SER A 340 -13.35 -1.65 -3.37
CA SER A 340 -12.25 -1.79 -2.45
C SER A 340 -12.60 -1.36 -1.04
N SER A 341 -11.91 -1.94 -0.08
CA SER A 341 -12.07 -1.74 1.35
C SER A 341 -10.70 -1.70 2.02
N PHE A 342 -10.67 -1.21 3.26
CA PHE A 342 -9.45 -1.08 4.02
C PHE A 342 -9.71 -1.37 5.50
N VAL A 343 -8.91 -2.27 6.07
CA VAL A 343 -8.86 -2.55 7.50
C VAL A 343 -7.46 -2.23 8.01
N ILE A 344 -7.41 -1.46 9.08
CA ILE A 344 -6.22 -0.99 9.80
C ILE A 344 -6.27 -1.52 11.24
N GLU A 345 -5.16 -1.50 11.96
CA GLU A 345 -5.00 -2.01 13.32
C GLU A 345 -5.93 -1.43 14.40
N SER A 346 -6.46 -0.22 14.23
CA SER A 346 -7.22 0.46 15.29
C SER A 346 -8.05 1.63 14.77
N ALA A 347 -8.75 2.35 15.66
CA ALA A 347 -9.29 3.65 15.30
C ALA A 347 -8.15 4.57 14.83
N PHE A 348 -8.33 5.26 13.70
CA PHE A 348 -7.26 5.95 12.99
C PHE A 348 -6.49 6.98 13.86
N GLU A 349 -7.17 7.64 14.79
CA GLU A 349 -6.57 8.59 15.72
C GLU A 349 -5.66 7.95 16.80
N LEU A 350 -5.77 6.62 16.96
CA LEU A 350 -5.00 5.78 17.89
C LEU A 350 -3.97 4.88 17.18
N SER A 351 -3.82 4.98 15.86
CA SER A 351 -2.78 4.26 15.11
C SER A 351 -1.36 4.59 15.60
N ASP A 352 -0.42 3.73 15.23
CA ASP A 352 0.99 3.86 15.60
C ASP A 352 1.54 5.27 15.29
N ASN A 353 2.15 5.88 16.31
CA ASN A 353 2.76 7.20 16.22
C ASN A 353 4.28 7.14 15.98
N HIS A 354 4.84 5.94 15.77
CA HIS A 354 6.24 5.72 15.43
C HIS A 354 6.48 5.62 13.90
N ILE A 355 5.40 5.48 13.10
CA ILE A 355 5.45 5.28 11.65
C ILE A 355 6.31 6.32 10.91
N HIS A 356 6.79 5.92 9.73
CA HIS A 356 7.65 6.70 8.86
C HIS A 356 8.94 7.25 9.52
N SER A 357 9.46 6.55 10.52
CA SER A 357 10.64 6.95 11.28
C SER A 357 11.61 5.78 11.52
N THR A 358 12.70 6.03 12.23
CA THR A 358 13.61 4.96 12.69
C THR A 358 13.03 4.15 13.84
N ASP A 359 11.96 4.64 14.47
CA ASP A 359 11.34 4.09 15.68
C ASP A 359 10.14 3.20 15.37
N ASP A 360 9.74 3.08 14.11
CA ASP A 360 8.78 2.05 13.68
C ASP A 360 9.43 0.66 13.79
N LEU A 361 9.29 0.04 14.98
CA LEU A 361 10.04 -1.12 15.42
C LEU A 361 9.14 -2.28 15.83
N ILE A 362 9.62 -3.49 15.55
CA ILE A 362 8.91 -4.75 15.83
C ILE A 362 8.55 -4.95 17.31
N GLU A 363 9.27 -4.31 18.23
CA GLU A 363 9.04 -4.45 19.68
C GLU A 363 7.76 -3.76 20.17
N TYR A 364 7.18 -2.87 19.35
CA TYR A 364 5.92 -2.20 19.65
C TYR A 364 4.69 -3.00 19.19
N LEU A 365 4.89 -4.08 18.43
CA LEU A 365 3.79 -4.80 17.78
C LEU A 365 3.31 -6.00 18.59
N SER A 366 2.00 -6.25 18.48
CA SER A 366 1.32 -7.42 18.99
C SER A 366 1.10 -8.42 17.86
N PHE A 367 1.86 -9.52 17.86
CA PHE A 367 1.63 -10.63 16.92
C PHE A 367 0.27 -11.33 17.14
N ASP A 368 -0.31 -11.18 18.33
CA ASP A 368 -1.67 -11.63 18.65
C ASP A 368 -2.69 -10.81 17.87
N HIS A 369 -2.47 -9.50 17.77
CA HIS A 369 -3.29 -8.59 17.00
C HIS A 369 -3.13 -8.83 15.49
N MET A 370 -1.89 -8.99 15.01
CA MET A 370 -1.61 -9.34 13.61
C MET A 370 -2.30 -10.65 13.20
N LEU A 371 -2.39 -11.63 14.10
CA LEU A 371 -3.17 -12.85 13.84
C LEU A 371 -4.65 -12.56 13.62
N GLN A 372 -5.26 -11.58 14.30
CA GLN A 372 -6.66 -11.21 14.05
C GLN A 372 -6.84 -10.67 12.62
N HIS A 373 -5.88 -9.88 12.12
CA HIS A 373 -5.86 -9.45 10.72
C HIS A 373 -5.64 -10.61 9.75
N ALA A 374 -4.81 -11.60 10.10
CA ALA A 374 -4.62 -12.81 9.29
C ALA A 374 -5.88 -13.68 9.25
N ARG A 375 -6.60 -13.80 10.38
CA ARG A 375 -7.90 -14.49 10.49
C ARG A 375 -8.96 -13.82 9.61
N LEU A 376 -9.09 -12.49 9.72
CA LEU A 376 -9.93 -11.67 8.85
C LEU A 376 -9.59 -11.91 7.37
N THR A 377 -8.31 -11.81 7.01
CA THR A 377 -7.85 -11.94 5.62
C THR A 377 -8.16 -13.33 5.06
N LEU A 378 -7.87 -14.38 5.84
CA LEU A 378 -8.15 -15.75 5.43
C LEU A 378 -9.65 -15.99 5.25
N GLY A 379 -10.48 -15.57 6.21
CA GLY A 379 -11.93 -15.70 6.13
C GLY A 379 -12.52 -14.93 4.95
N PHE A 380 -12.07 -13.69 4.74
CA PHE A 380 -12.48 -12.84 3.61
C PHE A 380 -12.19 -13.52 2.27
N VAL A 381 -10.95 -13.97 2.08
CA VAL A 381 -10.51 -14.60 0.82
C VAL A 381 -11.25 -15.92 0.60
N TYR A 382 -11.41 -16.75 1.64
CA TYR A 382 -12.08 -18.04 1.51
C TYR A 382 -13.56 -17.88 1.16
N GLU A 383 -14.29 -17.01 1.87
CA GLU A 383 -15.70 -16.73 1.58
C GLU A 383 -15.91 -16.24 0.14
N LEU A 384 -15.10 -15.28 -0.30
CA LEU A 384 -15.24 -14.74 -1.66
C LEU A 384 -14.65 -15.65 -2.73
N ALA A 385 -13.79 -16.62 -2.40
CA ALA A 385 -13.40 -17.67 -3.34
C ALA A 385 -14.62 -18.47 -3.82
N PHE A 386 -15.55 -18.76 -2.89
CA PHE A 386 -16.74 -19.59 -3.10
C PHE A 386 -18.03 -18.80 -3.39
N ALA A 387 -18.01 -17.47 -3.31
CA ALA A 387 -19.18 -16.64 -3.60
C ALA A 387 -19.62 -16.71 -5.08
N ASP A 388 -20.89 -16.99 -5.33
CA ASP A 388 -21.48 -16.87 -6.67
C ASP A 388 -21.99 -15.44 -6.90
N PHE A 389 -21.13 -14.58 -7.45
CA PHE A 389 -21.46 -13.18 -7.74
C PHE A 389 -22.61 -13.02 -8.75
N ASP A 390 -22.85 -13.99 -9.63
CA ASP A 390 -23.96 -13.91 -10.58
C ASP A 390 -25.28 -14.22 -9.89
N GLU A 391 -25.30 -15.22 -9.02
CA GLU A 391 -26.49 -15.55 -8.24
C GLU A 391 -26.83 -14.44 -7.24
N LEU A 392 -25.83 -13.91 -6.54
CA LEU A 392 -26.02 -12.76 -5.64
C LEU A 392 -26.62 -11.55 -6.38
N ALA A 393 -26.15 -11.28 -7.60
CA ALA A 393 -26.70 -10.20 -8.43
C ALA A 393 -28.17 -10.45 -8.84
N LYS A 394 -28.52 -11.68 -9.24
CA LYS A 394 -29.90 -12.05 -9.59
C LYS A 394 -30.83 -11.94 -8.39
N GLU A 395 -30.42 -12.42 -7.22
CA GLU A 395 -31.20 -12.33 -5.99
C GLU A 395 -31.45 -10.88 -5.57
N ALA A 396 -30.44 -10.02 -5.69
CA ALA A 396 -30.59 -8.59 -5.39
C ALA A 396 -31.56 -7.91 -6.36
N ALA A 397 -31.49 -8.23 -7.66
CA ALA A 397 -32.41 -7.70 -8.66
C ALA A 397 -33.87 -8.15 -8.42
N ALA A 398 -34.08 -9.39 -7.98
CA ALA A 398 -35.41 -9.92 -7.67
C ALA A 398 -36.06 -9.28 -6.42
N LYS A 399 -35.25 -8.72 -5.51
CA LYS A 399 -35.71 -8.04 -4.28
C LYS A 399 -36.06 -6.57 -4.51
N GLN A 400 -35.69 -5.97 -5.65
CA GLN A 400 -36.12 -4.62 -5.99
C GLN A 400 -37.60 -4.64 -6.41
N PRO A 401 -38.47 -3.78 -5.85
CA PRO A 401 -39.86 -3.72 -6.28
C PRO A 401 -39.91 -3.37 -7.76
N GLN A 402 -40.63 -4.18 -8.55
CA GLN A 402 -40.92 -3.83 -9.94
C GLN A 402 -41.69 -2.51 -9.92
N ILE A 403 -41.02 -1.42 -10.33
CA ILE A 403 -41.69 -0.16 -10.61
C ILE A 403 -42.53 -0.45 -11.85
N GLY A 404 -43.80 -0.77 -11.63
CA GLY A 404 -44.77 -0.94 -12.71
C GLY A 404 -44.78 0.33 -13.55
N GLU A 405 -44.80 0.16 -14.87
CA GLU A 405 -45.01 1.23 -15.84
C GLU A 405 -46.25 2.05 -15.41
N LEU A 406 -46.03 3.32 -15.06
CA LEU A 406 -47.08 4.32 -14.85
C LEU A 406 -47.22 5.19 -16.09
#